data_AF-A0A7Y2X705-F1
#
_entry.id   AF-A0A7Y2X705-F1
#
_cell.length_a   1.000
_cell.length_b   1.000
_cell.length_c   1.000
_cell.angle_alpha   90.00
_cell.angle_beta   90.00
_cell.angle_gamma   90.00
#
_symmetry.space_group_name_H-M   'P 1'
#
loop_
_entity.id
_entity.type
_entity.pdbx_description
1 polymer ?
#
loop_
_entity_poly.entity_id
_entity_poly.type
_entity_poly.pdbx_seq_one_letter_code
_entity_poly.pdbx_strand_id
1 'polypeptide(L)'
;MCTLQTKAKMGEDDLLATIDLYKDDHSASSKKALQEALSEIITRHQSYFYAVAKHVAKQFPLLDYEVIYSEFAIKLIELAGRFIYDQGSGRSLDKQYKYWAGAIVSLITKQMLKGATQEKLDEEYVLNCAASTLDDEESKKIQELRDLMEEHLTERECNVLWAWNMIQPLDGGAGRTPPEELEKLAKSLGTTKVNLRQIRKRALDKLREAGADIMN
;
A
#
# COMPACT_ATOMS: atom_id res chain seq x y z
N MET A 1 0.37 21.26 -35.24
CA MET A 1 1.21 20.19 -34.64
C MET A 1 1.21 20.43 -33.14
N CYS A 2 0.55 19.56 -32.37
CA CYS A 2 0.47 19.67 -30.92
C CYS A 2 1.64 18.88 -30.33
N THR A 3 2.65 19.57 -29.82
CA THR A 3 3.74 18.94 -29.07
C THR A 3 3.16 18.47 -27.73
N LEU A 4 2.90 17.17 -27.63
CA LEU A 4 2.70 16.50 -26.34
C LEU A 4 4.02 16.66 -25.58
N GLN A 5 4.09 17.67 -24.72
CA GLN A 5 5.11 17.74 -23.68
C GLN A 5 4.91 16.51 -22.79
N THR A 6 5.82 15.55 -22.90
CA THR A 6 5.99 14.48 -21.93
C THR A 6 6.29 15.18 -20.60
N LYS A 7 5.28 15.34 -19.73
CA LYS A 7 5.50 15.79 -18.35
C LYS A 7 6.57 14.84 -17.77
N ALA A 8 7.71 15.41 -17.38
CA ALA A 8 8.74 14.65 -16.68
C ALA A 8 8.07 13.97 -15.48
N LYS A 9 8.30 12.66 -15.31
CA LYS A 9 7.82 11.93 -14.13
C LYS A 9 8.43 12.59 -12.91
N MET A 10 7.59 13.02 -11.97
CA MET A 10 8.04 13.65 -10.74
C MET A 10 8.89 12.67 -9.93
N GLY A 11 10.09 13.08 -9.55
CA GLY A 11 10.96 12.30 -8.69
C GLY A 11 10.41 12.18 -7.26
N GLU A 12 10.98 11.25 -6.51
CA GLU A 12 10.73 11.11 -5.07
C GLU A 12 11.15 12.37 -4.30
N ASP A 13 12.26 13.00 -4.68
CA ASP A 13 12.73 14.27 -4.10
C ASP A 13 11.78 15.45 -4.43
N ASP A 14 11.15 15.44 -5.61
CA ASP A 14 10.18 16.46 -6.00
C ASP A 14 8.90 16.37 -5.14
N LEU A 15 8.52 15.17 -4.69
CA LEU A 15 7.40 14.97 -3.76
C LEU A 15 7.71 15.61 -2.41
N LEU A 16 8.91 15.38 -1.87
CA LEU A 16 9.34 16.01 -0.61
C LEU A 16 9.34 17.52 -0.71
N ALA A 17 9.96 18.07 -1.76
CA ALA A 17 9.99 19.51 -1.99
C ALA A 17 8.58 20.12 -2.09
N THR A 18 7.64 19.40 -2.73
CA THR A 18 6.25 19.85 -2.84
C THR A 18 5.50 19.76 -1.51
N ILE A 19 5.75 18.72 -0.71
CA ILE A 19 5.19 18.59 0.64
C ILE A 19 5.71 19.71 1.54
N ASP A 20 7.01 19.98 1.52
CA ASP A 20 7.62 21.04 2.33
C ASP A 20 7.16 22.43 1.89
N LEU A 21 7.04 22.67 0.58
CA LEU A 21 6.41 23.89 0.06
C LEU A 21 4.97 24.04 0.55
N TYR A 22 4.18 22.96 0.60
CA TYR A 22 2.82 23.01 1.13
C TYR A 22 2.78 23.22 2.65
N LYS A 23 3.77 22.74 3.41
CA LYS A 23 3.88 23.01 4.85
C LYS A 23 4.12 24.49 5.13
N ASP A 24 4.97 25.12 4.33
CA ASP A 24 5.36 26.51 4.51
C ASP A 24 4.33 27.49 3.92
N ASP A 25 3.74 27.13 2.77
CA ASP A 25 2.73 27.92 2.08
C ASP A 25 1.49 27.06 1.84
N HIS A 26 0.39 27.33 2.55
CA HIS A 26 -0.91 26.67 2.36
C HIS A 26 -1.79 27.31 1.28
N SER A 27 -1.21 28.09 0.36
CA SER A 27 -1.94 28.73 -0.74
C SER A 27 -2.68 27.74 -1.65
N ALA A 28 -3.62 28.26 -2.44
CA ALA A 28 -4.32 27.46 -3.45
C ALA A 28 -3.35 26.89 -4.51
N SER A 29 -2.25 27.60 -4.78
CA SER A 29 -1.24 27.19 -5.75
C SER A 29 -0.42 26.01 -5.24
N SER A 30 0.09 26.09 -4.01
CA SER A 30 0.84 24.99 -3.38
C SER A 30 -0.03 23.76 -3.15
N LYS A 31 -1.30 23.94 -2.75
CA LYS A 31 -2.27 22.85 -2.63
C LYS A 31 -2.49 22.14 -3.96
N LYS A 32 -2.59 22.88 -5.07
CA LYS A 32 -2.74 22.29 -6.41
C LYS A 32 -1.48 21.53 -6.83
N ALA A 33 -0.29 22.09 -6.61
CA ALA A 33 0.97 21.40 -6.88
C ALA A 33 1.08 20.08 -6.09
N LEU A 34 0.71 20.11 -4.81
CA LEU A 34 0.65 18.93 -3.95
C LEU A 34 -0.34 17.88 -4.46
N GLN A 35 -1.52 18.29 -4.91
CA GLN A 35 -2.50 17.38 -5.51
C GLN A 35 -1.96 16.70 -6.77
N GLU A 36 -1.28 17.44 -7.65
CA GLU A 36 -0.66 16.88 -8.85
C GLU A 36 0.45 15.89 -8.49
N ALA A 37 1.32 16.25 -7.55
CA ALA A 37 2.39 15.40 -7.03
C ALA A 37 1.86 14.09 -6.42
N LEU A 38 0.92 14.19 -5.48
CA LEU A 38 0.34 13.02 -4.82
C LEU A 38 -0.46 12.15 -5.80
N SER A 39 -1.15 12.75 -6.78
CA SER A 39 -1.87 11.99 -7.81
C SER A 39 -0.93 11.13 -8.65
N GLU A 40 0.25 11.65 -9.00
CA GLU A 40 1.26 10.86 -9.72
C GLU A 40 1.77 9.70 -8.86
N ILE A 41 2.03 9.93 -7.58
CA ILE A 41 2.52 8.90 -6.65
C ILE A 41 1.45 7.83 -6.38
N ILE A 42 0.19 8.25 -6.16
CA ILE A 42 -0.96 7.33 -6.08
C ILE A 42 -1.05 6.49 -7.35
N THR A 43 -0.89 7.10 -8.53
CA THR A 43 -0.93 6.38 -9.81
C THR A 43 0.23 5.37 -9.92
N ARG A 44 1.44 5.78 -9.53
CA ARG A 44 2.64 4.93 -9.55
C ARG A 44 2.50 3.70 -8.64
N HIS A 45 1.92 3.89 -7.46
CA HIS A 45 1.71 2.83 -6.46
C HIS A 45 0.26 2.36 -6.37
N GLN A 46 -0.54 2.59 -7.41
CA GLN A 46 -1.97 2.29 -7.41
C GLN A 46 -2.23 0.83 -7.07
N SER A 47 -1.45 -0.08 -7.66
CA SER A 47 -1.56 -1.52 -7.39
C SER A 47 -1.33 -1.84 -5.91
N TYR A 48 -0.40 -1.16 -5.24
CA TYR A 48 -0.14 -1.35 -3.81
C TYR A 48 -1.28 -0.79 -2.94
N PHE A 49 -1.73 0.44 -3.18
CA PHE A 49 -2.81 1.02 -2.35
C PHE A 49 -4.14 0.31 -2.52
N TYR A 50 -4.47 -0.06 -3.76
CA TYR A 50 -5.64 -0.85 -4.07
C TYR A 50 -5.57 -2.24 -3.41
N ALA A 51 -4.37 -2.83 -3.38
CA ALA A 51 -4.10 -4.07 -2.67
C ALA A 51 -4.35 -3.93 -1.16
N VAL A 52 -3.81 -2.90 -0.51
CA VAL A 52 -4.05 -2.64 0.92
C VAL A 52 -5.54 -2.45 1.21
N ALA A 53 -6.26 -1.64 0.43
CA ALA A 53 -7.70 -1.41 0.61
C ALA A 53 -8.52 -2.71 0.46
N LYS A 54 -8.18 -3.57 -0.52
CA LYS A 54 -8.83 -4.87 -0.67
C LYS A 54 -8.55 -5.82 0.48
N HIS A 55 -7.32 -5.83 1.00
CA HIS A 55 -6.99 -6.66 2.16
C HIS A 55 -7.83 -6.25 3.37
N VAL A 56 -7.98 -4.95 3.61
CA VAL A 56 -8.86 -4.43 4.66
C VAL A 56 -10.31 -4.84 4.44
N ALA A 57 -10.87 -4.65 3.24
CA ALA A 57 -12.25 -5.03 2.94
C ALA A 57 -12.50 -6.54 3.09
N LYS A 58 -11.48 -7.38 2.87
CA LYS A 58 -11.55 -8.82 3.17
C LYS A 58 -11.65 -9.11 4.66
N GLN A 59 -10.92 -8.37 5.50
CA GLN A 59 -10.99 -8.50 6.96
C GLN A 59 -12.30 -7.94 7.52
N PHE A 60 -12.87 -6.94 6.86
CA PHE A 60 -14.10 -6.26 7.26
C PHE A 60 -15.10 -6.24 6.10
N PRO A 61 -15.88 -7.31 5.88
CA PRO A 61 -16.79 -7.44 4.73
C PRO A 61 -17.87 -6.37 4.61
N LEU A 62 -18.11 -5.60 5.68
CA LEU A 62 -19.01 -4.45 5.71
C LEU A 62 -18.42 -3.20 5.03
N LEU A 63 -17.11 -3.20 4.77
CA LEU A 63 -16.41 -2.10 4.13
C LEU A 63 -16.18 -2.40 2.64
N ASP A 64 -16.54 -1.45 1.80
CA ASP A 64 -16.22 -1.51 0.37
C ASP A 64 -14.80 -0.98 0.14
N TYR A 65 -13.95 -1.77 -0.53
CA TYR A 65 -12.59 -1.39 -0.84
C TYR A 65 -12.51 -0.17 -1.77
N GLU A 66 -13.51 0.06 -2.63
CA GLU A 66 -13.56 1.23 -3.51
C GLU A 66 -13.76 2.50 -2.70
N VAL A 67 -14.60 2.43 -1.66
CA VAL A 67 -14.83 3.53 -0.72
C VAL A 67 -13.59 3.79 0.12
N ILE A 68 -12.94 2.74 0.64
CA ILE A 68 -11.66 2.88 1.37
C ILE A 68 -10.61 3.57 0.47
N TYR A 69 -10.52 3.16 -0.79
CA TYR A 69 -9.55 3.72 -1.74
C TYR A 69 -9.87 5.18 -2.11
N SER A 70 -11.15 5.54 -2.29
CA SER A 70 -11.52 6.93 -2.57
C SER A 70 -11.26 7.85 -1.39
N GLU A 71 -11.59 7.41 -0.16
CA GLU A 71 -11.31 8.15 1.08
C GLU A 71 -9.81 8.28 1.32
N PHE A 72 -9.03 7.28 0.94
CA PHE A 72 -7.57 7.30 1.03
C PHE A 72 -6.96 8.46 0.26
N ALA A 73 -7.36 8.66 -1.00
CA ALA A 73 -6.82 9.75 -1.82
C ALA A 73 -7.09 11.13 -1.20
N ILE A 74 -8.28 11.32 -0.62
CA ILE A 74 -8.68 12.58 0.04
C ILE A 74 -7.83 12.80 1.30
N LYS A 75 -7.78 11.80 2.19
CA LYS A 75 -7.03 11.90 3.46
C LYS A 75 -5.54 12.05 3.26
N LEU A 76 -4.99 11.47 2.19
CA LEU A 76 -3.58 11.61 1.85
C LEU A 76 -3.20 13.07 1.58
N ILE A 77 -4.05 13.81 0.87
CA ILE A 77 -3.85 15.25 0.63
C ILE A 77 -3.99 16.06 1.92
N GLU A 78 -5.04 15.78 2.70
CA GLU A 78 -5.29 16.48 3.97
C GLU A 78 -4.15 16.33 4.97
N LEU A 79 -3.52 15.15 5.00
CA LEU A 79 -2.46 14.82 5.95
C LEU A 79 -1.05 15.06 5.39
N ALA A 80 -0.89 15.43 4.13
CA ALA A 80 0.40 15.56 3.47
C ALA A 80 1.38 16.47 4.20
N GLY A 81 0.91 17.60 4.73
CA GLY A 81 1.75 18.52 5.53
C GLY A 81 2.27 17.91 6.83
N ARG A 82 1.76 16.77 7.27
CA ARG A 82 2.22 16.03 8.45
C ARG A 82 3.20 14.91 8.12
N PHE A 83 3.48 14.67 6.84
CA PHE A 83 4.50 13.70 6.45
C PHE A 83 5.89 14.20 6.85
N ILE A 84 6.62 13.36 7.58
CA ILE A 84 7.99 13.63 8.02
C ILE A 84 8.87 12.55 7.43
N TYR A 85 9.87 12.97 6.67
CA TYR A 85 10.88 12.08 6.15
C TYR A 85 12.05 12.01 7.14
N ASP A 86 12.30 10.81 7.66
CA ASP A 86 13.40 10.54 8.59
C ASP A 86 14.60 9.95 7.84
N GLN A 87 15.59 10.79 7.53
CA GLN A 87 16.84 10.38 6.90
C GLN A 87 17.68 9.43 7.77
N GLY A 88 17.46 9.42 9.09
CA GLY A 88 18.20 8.57 10.04
C GLY A 88 17.63 7.16 10.17
N SER A 89 16.44 6.89 9.63
CA SER A 89 15.75 5.60 9.76
C SER A 89 16.40 4.43 8.99
N GLY A 90 17.33 4.73 8.07
CA GLY A 90 17.91 3.74 7.15
C GLY A 90 16.93 3.26 6.06
N ARG A 91 15.70 3.80 6.00
CA ARG A 91 14.68 3.44 5.01
C ARG A 91 14.63 4.48 3.88
N SER A 92 14.47 4.03 2.64
CA SER A 92 14.24 4.93 1.50
C SER A 92 12.95 5.72 1.66
N LEU A 93 12.84 6.85 0.95
CA LEU A 93 11.66 7.68 0.96
C LEU A 93 10.40 6.91 0.54
N ASP A 94 10.47 6.15 -0.56
CA ASP A 94 9.37 5.28 -1.01
C ASP A 94 8.82 4.37 0.10
N LYS A 95 9.71 3.75 0.90
CA LYS A 95 9.30 2.88 2.01
C LYS A 95 8.60 3.65 3.12
N GLN A 96 9.15 4.79 3.52
CA GLN A 96 8.55 5.63 4.55
C GLN A 96 7.19 6.17 4.10
N TYR A 97 7.07 6.54 2.82
CA TYR A 97 5.82 6.96 2.23
C TYR A 97 4.76 5.85 2.21
N LYS A 98 5.12 4.63 1.76
CA LYS A 98 4.22 3.47 1.76
C LYS A 98 3.74 3.10 3.17
N TYR A 99 4.62 3.21 4.17
CA TYR A 99 4.27 2.99 5.57
C TYR A 99 3.28 4.04 6.07
N TRP A 100 3.58 5.32 5.83
CA TRP A 100 2.71 6.44 6.18
C TRP A 100 1.33 6.33 5.52
N ALA A 101 1.29 6.02 4.22
CA ALA A 101 0.05 5.80 3.50
C ALA A 101 -0.75 4.59 4.02
N GLY A 102 -0.07 3.50 4.41
CA GLY A 102 -0.71 2.36 5.07
C GLY A 102 -1.36 2.74 6.41
N ALA A 103 -0.73 3.63 7.18
CA ALA A 103 -1.30 4.17 8.40
C ALA A 103 -2.58 5.00 8.14
N ILE A 104 -2.62 5.75 7.03
CA ILE A 104 -3.82 6.50 6.61
C ILE A 104 -4.97 5.54 6.25
N VAL A 105 -4.70 4.47 5.50
CA VAL A 105 -5.73 3.46 5.20
C VAL A 105 -6.28 2.83 6.49
N SER A 106 -5.40 2.54 7.46
CA SER A 106 -5.81 2.03 8.76
C SER A 106 -6.69 3.03 9.53
N LEU A 107 -6.37 4.33 9.47
CA LEU A 107 -7.19 5.39 10.08
C LEU A 107 -8.59 5.45 9.45
N ILE A 108 -8.67 5.43 8.11
CA ILE A 108 -9.94 5.44 7.38
C ILE A 108 -10.79 4.23 7.76
N THR A 109 -10.16 3.06 7.78
CA THR A 109 -10.82 1.81 8.18
C THR A 109 -11.45 1.95 9.56
N LYS A 110 -10.71 2.48 10.55
CA LYS A 110 -11.21 2.70 11.91
C LYS A 110 -12.36 3.71 11.93
N GLN A 111 -12.28 4.79 11.15
CA GLN A 111 -13.36 5.78 11.05
C GLN A 111 -14.62 5.19 10.43
N MET A 112 -14.48 4.42 9.36
CA MET A 112 -15.61 3.76 8.70
C MET A 112 -16.23 2.69 9.59
N LEU A 113 -15.41 1.90 10.29
CA LEU A 113 -15.89 0.93 11.28
C LEU A 113 -16.62 1.63 12.42
N LYS A 114 -16.08 2.74 12.97
CA LYS A 114 -16.76 3.54 14.01
C LYS A 114 -18.08 4.15 13.53
N GLY A 115 -18.13 4.63 12.29
CA GLY A 115 -19.36 5.10 11.66
C GLY A 115 -20.39 3.98 11.48
N ALA A 116 -19.94 2.76 11.18
CA ALA A 116 -20.79 1.57 11.11
C ALA A 116 -21.17 1.01 12.50
N THR A 117 -20.37 1.30 13.54
CA THR A 117 -20.54 0.86 14.94
C THR A 117 -20.87 2.03 15.86
N GLN A 118 -21.77 2.92 15.45
CA GLN A 118 -22.39 3.89 16.36
C GLN A 118 -23.30 3.22 17.43
N GLU A 119 -23.05 1.94 17.76
CA GLU A 119 -23.16 1.38 19.10
C GLU A 119 -21.76 1.11 19.67
N LYS A 120 -21.33 2.00 20.58
CA LYS A 120 -20.23 1.83 21.56
C LYS A 120 -18.86 1.44 20.98
N LEU A 121 -17.94 2.41 20.93
CA LEU A 121 -16.53 2.16 21.30
C LEU A 121 -15.79 3.48 21.60
N ASP A 122 -15.40 3.60 22.87
CA ASP A 122 -14.76 4.73 23.53
C ASP A 122 -13.59 5.33 22.75
N GLU A 123 -13.47 6.65 22.89
CA GLU A 123 -12.53 7.52 22.19
C GLU A 123 -11.06 7.27 22.56
N GLU A 124 -10.78 6.49 23.60
CA GLU A 124 -9.43 6.15 24.05
C GLU A 124 -8.73 5.10 23.15
N TYR A 125 -9.48 4.34 22.35
CA TYR A 125 -8.91 3.32 21.44
C TYR A 125 -8.24 3.92 20.19
N VAL A 126 -8.56 5.16 19.81
CA VAL A 126 -8.09 5.77 18.55
C VAL A 126 -6.66 6.29 18.68
N LEU A 127 -6.23 6.69 19.88
CA LEU A 127 -4.86 7.13 20.15
C LEU A 127 -3.89 5.97 20.44
N ASN A 128 -4.37 4.88 21.03
CA ASN A 128 -3.55 3.68 21.24
C ASN A 128 -3.41 2.81 19.99
N CYS A 129 -4.14 3.11 18.93
CA CYS A 129 -4.17 2.36 17.68
C CYS A 129 -2.93 2.53 16.77
N ALA A 130 -1.90 3.23 17.25
CA ALA A 130 -0.52 3.15 16.76
C ALA A 130 0.26 1.99 17.40
N ALA A 131 -0.34 1.26 18.35
CA ALA A 131 0.22 0.08 19.02
C ALA A 131 -0.88 -0.97 19.26
N SER A 132 -0.62 -2.22 18.88
CA SER A 132 -1.47 -3.43 19.13
C SER A 132 -2.69 -3.59 18.20
N THR A 133 -3.04 -4.74 17.62
CA THR A 133 -2.64 -6.15 17.83
C THR A 133 -2.83 -6.96 16.54
N LEU A 134 -1.77 -7.13 15.74
CA LEU A 134 -1.39 -8.48 15.34
C LEU A 134 -0.50 -8.93 16.51
N ASP A 135 -0.62 -10.17 16.99
CA ASP A 135 0.20 -10.71 18.09
C ASP A 135 1.65 -10.20 17.91
N ASP A 136 2.31 -9.65 18.95
CA ASP A 136 3.58 -8.91 18.74
C ASP A 136 4.62 -9.77 17.99
N GLU A 137 4.53 -11.09 18.13
CA GLU A 137 5.29 -12.04 17.33
C GLU A 137 4.83 -12.18 15.87
N GLU A 138 3.52 -12.23 15.59
CA GLU A 138 3.00 -12.27 14.21
C GLU A 138 3.26 -10.95 13.48
N SER A 139 3.07 -9.80 14.15
CA SER A 139 3.45 -8.48 13.65
C SER A 139 4.91 -8.44 13.26
N LYS A 140 5.78 -8.95 14.14
CA LYS A 140 7.22 -8.99 13.93
C LYS A 140 7.60 -9.92 12.80
N LYS A 141 7.02 -11.13 12.72
CA LYS A 141 7.22 -12.07 11.60
C LYS A 141 6.76 -11.51 10.27
N ILE A 142 5.62 -10.82 10.24
CA ILE A 142 5.12 -10.14 9.04
C ILE A 142 6.08 -9.02 8.63
N GLN A 143 6.61 -8.27 9.59
CA GLN A 143 7.59 -7.22 9.32
C GLN A 143 8.92 -7.80 8.83
N GLU A 144 9.44 -8.85 9.47
CA GLU A 144 10.65 -9.58 9.05
C GLU A 144 10.50 -10.15 7.64
N LEU A 145 9.34 -10.72 7.31
CA LEU A 145 9.04 -11.18 5.96
C LEU A 145 8.99 -10.03 4.95
N ARG A 146 8.42 -8.87 5.32
CA ARG A 146 8.41 -7.67 4.47
C ARG A 146 9.82 -7.16 4.23
N ASP A 147 10.65 -7.12 5.26
CA ASP A 147 12.03 -6.67 5.17
C ASP A 147 12.84 -7.61 4.25
N LEU A 148 12.67 -8.94 4.39
CA LEU A 148 13.28 -9.94 3.49
C LEU A 148 12.79 -9.82 2.04
N MET A 149 11.50 -9.55 1.84
CA MET A 149 10.96 -9.27 0.50
C MET A 149 11.61 -8.05 -0.12
N GLU A 150 11.75 -6.97 0.64
CA GLU A 150 12.34 -5.74 0.13
C GLU A 150 13.85 -5.82 -0.08
N GLU A 151 14.57 -6.67 0.66
CA GLU A 151 16.01 -6.87 0.50
C GLU A 151 16.35 -7.77 -0.70
N HIS A 152 15.58 -8.84 -0.92
CA HIS A 152 15.95 -9.89 -1.88
C HIS A 152 15.14 -9.89 -3.17
N LEU A 153 14.02 -9.16 -3.22
CA LEU A 153 13.14 -9.14 -4.38
C LEU A 153 13.14 -7.80 -5.10
N THR A 154 12.96 -7.86 -6.41
CA THR A 154 12.67 -6.66 -7.21
C THR A 154 11.27 -6.14 -6.90
N GLU A 155 11.03 -4.85 -7.13
CA GLU A 155 9.69 -4.24 -6.96
C GLU A 155 8.60 -5.01 -7.71
N ARG A 156 8.93 -5.52 -8.90
CA ARG A 156 8.03 -6.36 -9.70
C ARG A 156 7.70 -7.70 -9.02
N GLU A 157 8.69 -8.34 -8.40
CA GLU A 157 8.50 -9.60 -7.67
C GLU A 157 7.67 -9.38 -6.40
N CYS A 158 7.93 -8.29 -5.66
CA CYS A 158 7.10 -7.86 -4.54
C CYS A 158 5.65 -7.66 -5.00
N ASN A 159 5.41 -6.81 -5.99
CA ASN A 159 4.07 -6.52 -6.48
C ASN A 159 3.30 -7.79 -6.90
N VAL A 160 3.98 -8.76 -7.51
CA VAL A 160 3.38 -10.07 -7.84
C VAL A 160 3.02 -10.86 -6.59
N LEU A 161 3.91 -10.98 -5.59
CA LEU A 161 3.63 -11.74 -4.37
C LEU A 161 2.48 -11.14 -3.55
N TRP A 162 2.47 -9.81 -3.39
CA TRP A 162 1.42 -9.10 -2.68
C TRP A 162 0.07 -9.29 -3.35
N ALA A 163 0.01 -9.07 -4.67
CA ALA A 163 -1.24 -9.21 -5.41
C ALA A 163 -1.71 -10.66 -5.54
N TRP A 164 -0.80 -11.63 -5.53
CA TRP A 164 -1.14 -13.06 -5.53
C TRP A 164 -1.82 -13.50 -4.23
N ASN A 165 -1.30 -13.09 -3.06
CA ASN A 165 -1.91 -13.41 -1.76
C ASN A 165 -3.33 -12.84 -1.64
N MET A 166 -3.65 -11.79 -2.40
CA MET A 166 -4.98 -11.18 -2.40
C MET A 166 -6.01 -11.89 -3.26
N ILE A 167 -5.62 -12.84 -4.10
CA ILE A 167 -6.56 -13.64 -4.89
C ILE A 167 -6.60 -15.11 -4.41
N GLN A 168 -5.86 -15.45 -3.36
CA GLN A 168 -6.05 -16.72 -2.68
C GLN A 168 -7.34 -16.70 -1.83
N PRO A 169 -8.11 -17.82 -1.82
CA PRO A 169 -9.22 -18.01 -0.89
C PRO A 169 -8.75 -17.89 0.56
N LEU A 170 -9.57 -17.29 1.43
CA LEU A 170 -9.26 -17.04 2.85
C LEU A 170 -9.24 -18.32 3.69
N ASP A 171 -9.75 -19.41 3.13
CA ASP A 171 -10.05 -20.67 3.81
C ASP A 171 -8.78 -21.49 4.11
N GLY A 172 -7.58 -20.97 3.83
CA GLY A 172 -6.31 -21.70 3.95
C GLY A 172 -6.21 -22.94 3.06
N GLY A 173 -7.22 -23.18 2.22
CA GLY A 173 -7.30 -24.36 1.38
C GLY A 173 -6.32 -24.26 0.21
N ALA A 174 -5.73 -25.39 -0.16
CA ALA A 174 -4.95 -25.61 -1.38
C ALA A 174 -5.77 -25.40 -2.68
N GLY A 175 -6.82 -24.58 -2.65
CA GLY A 175 -7.62 -24.18 -3.78
C GLY A 175 -6.78 -23.40 -4.76
N ARG A 176 -6.67 -23.91 -5.99
CA ARG A 176 -6.03 -23.19 -7.09
C ARG A 176 -6.76 -21.86 -7.29
N THR A 177 -6.02 -20.77 -7.33
CA THR A 177 -6.52 -19.46 -7.75
C THR A 177 -7.34 -19.61 -9.03
N PRO A 178 -8.61 -19.13 -9.07
CA PRO A 178 -9.46 -19.24 -10.24
C PRO A 178 -8.77 -18.68 -11.49
N PRO A 179 -8.86 -19.35 -12.66
CA PRO A 179 -8.18 -18.92 -13.89
C PRO A 179 -8.53 -17.48 -14.31
N GLU A 180 -9.76 -17.05 -14.05
CA GLU A 180 -10.26 -15.71 -14.37
C GLU A 180 -9.62 -14.62 -13.52
N GLU A 181 -9.49 -14.84 -12.21
CA GLU A 181 -8.81 -13.90 -11.30
C GLU A 181 -7.31 -13.80 -11.62
N LEU A 182 -6.70 -14.92 -12.00
CA LEU A 182 -5.30 -14.94 -12.45
C LEU A 182 -5.11 -14.15 -13.75
N GLU A 183 -6.10 -14.17 -14.65
CA GLU A 183 -6.10 -13.42 -15.91
C GLU A 183 -6.25 -11.92 -15.68
N LYS A 184 -7.17 -11.52 -14.79
CA LYS A 184 -7.33 -10.13 -14.36
C LYS A 184 -6.04 -9.59 -13.73
N LEU A 185 -5.40 -10.38 -12.86
CA LEU A 185 -4.15 -10.00 -12.23
C LEU A 185 -2.99 -9.88 -13.24
N ALA A 186 -2.88 -10.83 -14.17
CA ALA A 186 -1.88 -10.75 -15.22
C ALA A 186 -2.05 -9.47 -16.06
N LYS A 187 -3.30 -9.13 -16.41
CA LYS A 187 -3.63 -7.91 -17.16
C LYS A 187 -3.28 -6.64 -16.37
N SER A 188 -3.61 -6.56 -15.08
CA SER A 188 -3.31 -5.36 -14.27
C SER A 188 -1.81 -5.13 -14.10
N LEU A 189 -1.02 -6.19 -14.02
CA LEU A 189 0.44 -6.11 -13.91
C LEU A 189 1.16 -6.07 -15.28
N GLY A 190 0.42 -5.93 -16.39
CA GLY A 190 0.99 -5.86 -17.74
C GLY A 190 1.80 -7.10 -18.12
N THR A 191 1.37 -8.29 -17.70
CA THR A 191 2.09 -9.55 -17.91
C THR A 191 1.17 -10.71 -18.32
N THR A 192 1.73 -11.90 -18.53
CA THR A 192 0.97 -13.12 -18.88
C THR A 192 0.79 -14.01 -17.66
N LYS A 193 -0.23 -14.88 -17.65
CA LYS A 193 -0.46 -15.87 -16.58
C LYS A 193 0.77 -16.75 -16.33
N VAL A 194 1.48 -17.11 -17.40
CA VAL A 194 2.71 -17.93 -17.34
C VAL A 194 3.83 -17.14 -16.66
N ASN A 195 4.07 -15.90 -17.09
CA ASN A 195 5.11 -15.06 -16.50
C ASN A 195 4.80 -14.71 -15.05
N LEU A 196 3.54 -14.44 -14.72
CA LEU A 196 3.10 -14.20 -13.34
C LEU A 196 3.44 -15.38 -12.41
N ARG A 197 3.16 -16.61 -12.85
CA ARG A 197 3.53 -17.84 -12.13
C ARG A 197 5.03 -18.01 -11.98
N GLN A 198 5.80 -17.72 -13.04
CA GLN A 198 7.26 -17.80 -13.01
C GLN A 198 7.87 -16.77 -12.06
N ILE A 199 7.38 -15.53 -12.09
CA ILE A 199 7.82 -14.45 -11.19
C ILE A 199 7.53 -14.85 -9.74
N ARG A 200 6.31 -15.31 -9.44
CA ARG A 200 5.97 -15.81 -8.11
C ARG A 200 6.90 -16.93 -7.66
N LYS A 201 7.12 -17.94 -8.51
CA LYS A 201 7.99 -19.07 -8.17
C LYS A 201 9.41 -18.58 -7.81
N ARG A 202 10.02 -17.76 -8.67
CA ARG A 202 11.37 -17.23 -8.43
C ARG A 202 11.43 -16.37 -7.17
N ALA A 203 10.42 -15.55 -6.92
CA ALA A 203 10.36 -14.71 -5.74
C ALA A 203 10.26 -15.56 -4.45
N LEU A 204 9.43 -16.60 -4.44
CA LEU A 204 9.36 -17.52 -3.30
C LEU A 204 10.66 -18.31 -3.10
N ASP A 205 11.31 -18.73 -4.19
CA ASP A 205 12.59 -19.44 -4.11
C ASP A 205 13.69 -18.54 -3.50
N LYS A 206 13.78 -17.27 -3.92
CA LYS A 206 14.70 -16.27 -3.32
C LYS A 206 14.45 -16.04 -1.84
N LEU A 207 13.18 -15.94 -1.43
CA LEU A 207 12.83 -15.76 -0.02
C LEU A 207 13.21 -16.98 0.83
N ARG A 208 13.02 -18.21 0.31
CA ARG A 208 13.48 -19.42 1.00
C ARG A 208 15.00 -19.47 1.15
N GLU A 209 15.74 -19.07 0.11
CA GLU A 209 17.21 -18.96 0.19
C GLU A 209 17.65 -17.91 1.22
N ALA A 210 16.88 -16.84 1.40
CA ALA A 210 17.11 -15.80 2.40
C ALA A 210 16.64 -16.19 3.82
N GLY A 211 16.14 -17.41 4.02
CA GLY A 211 15.74 -17.93 5.34
C GLY A 211 14.30 -17.57 5.75
N ALA A 212 13.45 -17.11 4.83
CA ALA A 212 12.03 -16.92 5.13
C ALA A 212 11.34 -18.28 5.36
N ASP A 213 10.77 -18.48 6.55
CA ASP A 213 9.97 -19.66 6.88
C ASP A 213 8.56 -19.55 6.28
N ILE A 214 8.47 -19.73 4.96
CA ILE A 214 7.22 -19.65 4.22
C ILE A 214 6.54 -21.02 4.29
N MET A 215 5.62 -21.20 5.22
CA MET A 215 4.73 -22.38 5.25
C MET A 215 3.93 -22.47 3.94
N ASN A 216 3.88 -23.68 3.36
CA ASN A 216 3.24 -23.98 2.07
C ASN A 216 1.73 -23.71 2.05
#